data_AF-A0A1C5PJH2-F1
#
_entry.id   AF-A0A1C5PJH2-F1
#
_cell.length_a   1.000
_cell.length_b   1.000
_cell.length_c   1.000
_cell.angle_alpha   90.00
_cell.angle_beta   90.00
_cell.angle_gamma   90.00
#
_symmetry.space_group_name_H-M   'P 1'
#
loop_
_entity.id
_entity.type
_entity.pdbx_description
1 polymer ?
#
loop_
_entity_poly.entity_id
_entity_poly.type
_entity_poly.pdbx_seq_one_letter_code
_entity_poly.pdbx_strand_id
1 'polypeptide(L)'
;MGNIEYRRPYYTKEMFERRREKVKESSLYKELEGYQNAGLSLWLNGEPSTSYGIANYVREESDYMRDYRLDGNQKVCGIGFDRIRKDNVKERR
;
A
#
# COMPACT_ATOMS: atom_id res chain seq x y z
N MET A 1 -0.45 -25.18 12.33
CA MET A 1 -0.29 -23.81 12.86
C MET A 1 0.88 -23.19 12.12
N GLY A 2 0.61 -22.31 11.15
CA GLY A 2 1.64 -21.77 10.26
C GLY A 2 2.56 -20.79 10.97
N ASN A 3 3.87 -21.03 10.86
CA ASN A 3 4.90 -20.15 11.41
C ASN A 3 4.84 -18.79 10.72
N ILE A 4 4.61 -17.73 11.51
CA ILE A 4 4.76 -16.34 11.05
C ILE A 4 6.27 -16.10 10.94
N GLU A 5 6.81 -16.27 9.75
CA GLU A 5 8.21 -15.97 9.46
C GLU A 5 8.41 -14.45 9.53
N TYR A 6 9.06 -13.98 10.59
CA TYR A 6 9.34 -12.57 10.82
C TYR A 6 10.36 -12.09 9.78
N ARG A 7 9.85 -11.51 8.69
CA ARG A 7 10.61 -11.02 7.52
C ARG A 7 11.66 -9.92 7.80
N ARG A 8 11.94 -9.59 9.08
CA ARG A 8 12.96 -8.61 9.50
C ARG A 8 13.71 -9.13 10.75
N PRO A 9 15.03 -9.34 10.68
CA PRO A 9 15.81 -10.08 11.68
C PRO A 9 15.95 -9.41 13.07
N TYR A 10 15.35 -8.23 13.28
CA TYR A 10 15.47 -7.45 14.53
C TYR A 10 14.13 -7.05 15.18
N TYR A 11 13.00 -7.57 14.69
CA TYR A 11 11.71 -7.24 15.29
C TYR A 11 11.28 -8.31 16.29
N THR A 12 11.14 -7.92 17.55
CA THR A 12 10.40 -8.75 18.51
C THR A 12 8.93 -8.82 18.10
N LYS A 13 8.23 -9.88 18.53
CA LYS A 13 6.78 -10.03 18.32
C LYS A 13 6.01 -8.80 18.78
N GLU A 14 6.36 -8.27 19.95
CA GLU A 14 5.72 -7.10 20.54
C GLU A 14 5.91 -5.82 19.69
N MET A 15 7.10 -5.61 19.12
CA MET A 15 7.33 -4.49 18.20
C MET A 15 6.53 -4.63 16.91
N PHE A 16 6.33 -5.88 16.44
CA PHE A 16 5.51 -6.17 15.28
C PHE A 16 4.04 -5.83 15.51
N GLU A 17 3.46 -6.26 16.64
CA GLU A 17 2.06 -5.96 16.97
C GLU A 17 1.85 -4.48 17.22
N ARG A 18 2.73 -3.82 17.99
CA ARG A 18 2.68 -2.36 18.19
C ARG A 18 2.71 -1.60 16.87
N ARG A 19 3.53 -2.06 15.91
CA ARG A 19 3.57 -1.46 14.58
C ARG A 19 2.29 -1.73 13.78
N ARG A 20 1.77 -2.96 13.86
CA ARG A 20 0.56 -3.35 13.16
C ARG A 20 -0.64 -2.52 13.62
N GLU A 21 -0.77 -2.29 14.93
CA GLU A 21 -1.79 -1.41 15.52
C GLU A 21 -1.65 0.01 15.00
N LYS A 22 -0.44 0.59 15.05
CA LYS A 22 -0.20 1.93 14.49
C LYS A 22 -0.58 2.07 13.02
N VAL A 23 -0.32 1.05 12.19
CA VAL A 23 -0.74 1.05 10.79
C VAL A 23 -2.26 1.02 10.69
N LYS A 24 -2.95 0.19 11.48
CA LYS A 24 -4.42 0.11 11.50
C LYS A 24 -5.08 1.40 11.99
N GLU A 25 -4.41 2.17 12.84
CA GLU A 25 -4.91 3.46 13.31
C GLU A 25 -4.74 4.58 12.26
N SER A 26 -3.84 4.41 11.28
CA SER A 26 -3.55 5.41 10.27
C SER A 26 -4.74 5.75 9.38
N SER A 27 -4.81 7.01 8.94
CA SER A 27 -5.84 7.49 8.01
C SER A 27 -5.80 6.74 6.68
N LEU A 28 -4.60 6.51 6.13
CA LEU A 28 -4.40 5.78 4.88
C LEU A 28 -4.94 4.34 4.97
N TYR A 29 -4.70 3.63 6.08
CA TYR A 29 -5.27 2.29 6.26
C TYR A 29 -6.80 2.32 6.22
N LYS A 30 -7.43 3.21 6.99
CA LYS A 30 -8.90 3.32 7.07
C LYS A 30 -9.53 3.69 5.74
N GLU A 31 -8.89 4.59 4.99
CA GLU A 31 -9.28 4.95 3.62
C GLU A 31 -9.26 3.72 2.69
N LEU A 32 -8.13 3.01 2.64
CA LEU A 32 -7.96 1.86 1.76
C LEU A 32 -8.83 0.66 2.17
N GLU A 33 -9.06 0.46 3.46
CA GLU A 33 -10.02 -0.53 3.96
C GLU A 33 -11.43 -0.22 3.46
N GLY A 34 -11.84 1.05 3.45
CA GLY A 34 -13.11 1.49 2.85
C GLY A 34 -13.22 1.12 1.38
N TYR A 35 -12.18 1.37 0.58
CA TYR A 35 -12.16 0.99 -0.84
C TYR A 35 -12.21 -0.52 -1.04
N GLN A 36 -11.42 -1.27 -0.27
CA GLN A 36 -11.41 -2.73 -0.36
C GLN A 36 -12.77 -3.33 0.00
N ASN A 37 -13.44 -2.78 1.03
CA ASN A 37 -14.80 -3.18 1.43
C ASN A 37 -15.86 -2.81 0.38
N ALA A 38 -15.64 -1.75 -0.39
CA ALA A 38 -16.47 -1.39 -1.54
C ALA A 38 -16.19 -2.23 -2.80
N GLY A 39 -15.26 -3.20 -2.71
CA GLY A 39 -14.91 -4.10 -3.82
C GLY A 39 -13.86 -3.56 -4.77
N LEU A 40 -13.19 -2.44 -4.46
CA LEU A 40 -12.08 -1.94 -5.27
C LEU A 40 -10.82 -2.79 -5.02
N SER A 41 -10.13 -3.12 -6.11
CA SER A 41 -8.84 -3.80 -6.04
C SER A 41 -7.72 -2.84 -5.62
N LEU A 42 -6.79 -3.32 -4.80
CA LEU A 42 -5.67 -2.53 -4.31
C LEU A 42 -4.35 -3.07 -4.86
N TRP A 43 -3.48 -2.20 -5.32
CA TRP A 43 -2.23 -2.56 -5.99
C TRP A 43 -1.05 -1.76 -5.45
N LEU A 44 0.11 -2.41 -5.32
CA LEU A 44 1.37 -1.81 -4.88
C LEU A 44 2.49 -2.22 -5.83
N ASN A 45 3.08 -1.25 -6.53
CA ASN A 45 4.11 -1.48 -7.57
C ASN A 45 3.66 -2.50 -8.64
N GLY A 46 2.44 -2.34 -9.15
CA GLY A 46 1.88 -3.24 -10.17
C GLY A 46 1.40 -4.62 -9.67
N GLU A 47 1.54 -4.95 -8.38
CA GLU A 47 1.12 -6.24 -7.80
C GLU A 47 -0.12 -6.11 -6.90
N PRO A 48 -1.03 -7.10 -6.85
CA PRO A 48 -2.16 -7.09 -5.92
C PRO A 48 -1.69 -6.99 -4.47
N SER A 49 -2.38 -6.17 -3.68
CA SER A 49 -2.01 -5.90 -2.30
C SER A 49 -3.24 -5.75 -1.41
N THR A 50 -3.02 -5.50 -0.12
CA THR A 50 -4.06 -5.26 0.88
C THR A 50 -3.97 -3.84 1.41
N SER A 51 -5.06 -3.34 2.00
CA SER A 51 -5.08 -2.06 2.72
C SER A 51 -3.92 -1.94 3.72
N TYR A 52 -3.67 -3.00 4.51
CA TYR A 52 -2.53 -3.08 5.43
C TYR A 52 -1.18 -3.10 4.71
N GLY A 53 -1.06 -3.88 3.63
CA GLY A 53 0.18 -4.00 2.87
C GLY A 53 0.65 -2.65 2.33
N ILE A 54 -0.27 -1.90 1.72
CA ILE A 54 0.00 -0.55 1.21
C ILE A 54 0.30 0.40 2.36
N ALA A 55 -0.57 0.52 3.37
CA ALA A 55 -0.39 1.47 4.46
C ALA A 55 0.87 1.21 5.32
N ASN A 56 1.33 -0.04 5.41
CA ASN A 56 2.58 -0.35 6.10
C ASN A 56 3.83 0.04 5.27
N TYR A 57 3.71 0.07 3.94
CA TYR A 57 4.81 0.28 2.99
C TYR A 57 4.92 1.73 2.51
N VAL A 58 3.79 2.36 2.17
CA VAL A 58 3.65 3.77 1.76
C VAL A 58 3.53 4.62 3.02
N ARG A 59 4.63 5.26 3.43
CA ARG A 59 4.68 6.14 4.62
C ARG A 59 4.72 7.62 4.21
N GLU A 60 4.47 8.53 5.16
CA GLU A 60 4.71 9.97 4.97
C GLU A 60 6.20 10.18 4.62
N GLU A 61 6.49 11.00 3.58
CA GLU A 61 7.75 11.07 2.80
C GLU A 61 7.95 10.01 1.70
N SER A 62 6.89 9.30 1.28
CA SER A 62 7.02 8.30 0.23
C SER A 62 7.02 8.90 -1.18
N ASP A 63 7.97 8.45 -2.01
CA ASP A 63 7.99 8.72 -3.44
C ASP A 63 6.94 7.88 -4.18
N TYR A 64 5.70 7.76 -3.66
CA TYR A 64 4.65 6.94 -4.26
C TYR A 64 3.55 7.80 -4.88
N MET A 65 3.17 7.48 -6.11
CA MET A 65 2.00 8.06 -6.76
C MET A 65 0.79 7.15 -6.57
N ARG A 66 -0.36 7.75 -6.25
CA ARG A 66 -1.66 7.08 -6.28
C ARG A 66 -2.27 7.22 -7.67
N ASP A 67 -2.71 6.11 -8.26
CA ASP A 67 -3.40 6.08 -9.56
C ASP A 67 -4.72 5.29 -9.49
N TYR A 68 -5.64 5.58 -10.41
CA TYR A 68 -6.93 4.91 -10.53
C TYR A 68 -6.87 3.84 -11.62
N ARG A 69 -7.32 2.64 -11.30
CA ARG A 69 -7.51 1.58 -12.30
C ARG A 69 -8.94 1.58 -12.79
N LEU A 70 -9.09 1.52 -14.11
CA LEU A 70 -10.37 1.47 -14.78
C LEU A 70 -10.66 0.04 -15.25
N ASP A 71 -11.94 -0.33 -15.23
CA ASP A 71 -12.44 -1.52 -15.91
C ASP A 71 -12.60 -1.29 -17.41
N GLY A 72 -13.09 -2.30 -18.12
CA GLY A 72 -13.38 -2.21 -19.57
C GLY A 72 -14.44 -1.18 -19.95
N ASN A 73 -15.19 -0.64 -18.99
CA ASN A 73 -16.22 0.38 -19.17
C ASN A 73 -15.77 1.77 -18.68
N GLN A 74 -14.46 1.97 -18.44
CA GLN A 74 -13.89 3.21 -17.89
C GLN A 74 -14.41 3.58 -16.49
N LYS A 75 -14.93 2.61 -15.72
CA LYS A 75 -15.30 2.82 -14.31
C LYS A 75 -14.12 2.48 -13.42
N VAL A 76 -13.92 3.29 -12.37
CA VAL A 76 -12.89 3.02 -11.37
C VAL A 76 -13.20 1.69 -10.68
N CYS A 77 -12.27 0.74 -10.79
CA CYS A 77 -12.35 -0.60 -10.21
C CYS A 77 -11.18 -0.92 -9.26
N GLY A 78 -10.25 0.02 -9.10
CA GLY A 78 -9.12 -0.16 -8.19
C GLY A 78 -8.27 1.07 -7.99
N ILE A 79 -7.38 0.99 -7.01
CA ILE A 79 -6.41 2.01 -6.64
C ILE A 79 -5.01 1.40 -6.66
N GLY A 80 -4.08 2.04 -7.35
CA GLY A 80 -2.67 1.64 -7.42
C GLY A 80 -1.76 2.62 -6.70
N PHE A 81 -0.69 2.09 -6.10
CA PHE A 81 0.40 2.88 -5.52
C PHE A 81 1.71 2.46 -6.17
N ASP A 82 2.30 3.33 -6.97
CA ASP A 82 3.54 3.04 -7.69
C ASP A 82 4.67 3.96 -7.24
N ARG A 83 5.84 3.37 -7.01
CA ARG A 83 7.03 4.12 -6.63
C ARG A 83 7.55 4.94 -7.81
N ILE A 84 7.56 6.25 -7.65
CA ILE A 84 8.29 7.20 -8.47
C ILE A 84 9.75 7.19 -8.00
N ARG A 85 10.72 7.12 -8.93
CA ARG A 85 12.12 7.45 -8.63
C ARG A 85 12.37 8.87 -9.13
N LYS A 86 13.05 9.71 -8.33
CA LYS A 86 13.44 11.07 -8.76
C LYS A 86 14.39 11.08 -9.97
N ASP A 87 15.06 9.96 -10.25
CA ASP A 87 16.09 9.87 -11.30
C ASP A 87 15.54 9.79 -12.74
N ASN A 88 14.22 9.72 -12.94
CA ASN A 88 13.59 9.56 -14.26
C ASN A 88 12.85 10.80 -14.79
N VAL A 89 13.05 11.98 -14.20
CA VAL A 89 12.68 13.23 -14.88
C VAL A 89 13.67 13.44 -16.02
N LYS A 90 13.47 12.76 -17.14
CA LYS A 90 14.09 13.16 -18.40
C LYS A 90 13.60 14.58 -18.67
N GLU A 91 14.53 15.51 -18.56
CA GLU A 91 14.39 16.89 -19.01
C GLU A 91 13.74 16.87 -20.40
N ARG A 92 12.49 17.29 -20.48
CA ARG A 92 11.82 17.49 -21.77
C ARG A 92 12.50 18.71 -22.41
N ARG A 93 13.51 18.47 -23.24
CA ARG A 93 14.01 19.43 -24.23
C ARG A 93 12.97 19.65 -25.32
#